data_AF-D3D3C7-F1
#
_entry.id   AF-D3D3C7-F1
#
_cell.length_a   1.000
_cell.length_b   1.000
_cell.length_c   1.000
_cell.angle_alpha   90.00
_cell.angle_beta   90.00
_cell.angle_gamma   90.00
#
_symmetry.space_group_name_H-M   'P 1'
#
loop_
_entity.id
_entity.type
_entity.pdbx_description
1 polymer ?
#
loop_
_entity_poly.entity_id
_entity_poly.type
_entity_poly.pdbx_seq_one_letter_code
_entity_poly.pdbx_strand_id
1 'polypeptide(L)'
;MPDIGPLSHSLLLDLDTAATSGRLLLFDGLDTGFGSSTEAIARRTAAVAGLLELAGEIGERLTRINFKVLLREDIYRAVNIPNQSHFFGRQVRLTWGDSQEYLNVAVKRAMRSGAFRDLLSSTVDDDARDLLRIAVDRWPVELSQRAWRLLVGDRITGSKTAFTANWVWRRLADGNDDHTPRSLIQLLVSAQAREQGLRQHTEPARSVIRPRTLVDSLDEVSREALIALREEYAELDPVFQALRDIGQTPFDAGKLRVGSKAKLLPLAQEVGLITPILDTSGQATRFKVPELYRLDLQMGRKGQR
;
A
#
# COMPACT_ATOMS: atom_id res chain seq x y z
N MET A 1 -25.93 -24.51 -10.50
CA MET A 1 -25.11 -24.41 -9.28
C MET A 1 -25.82 -25.22 -8.20
N PRO A 2 -25.11 -25.97 -7.34
CA PRO A 2 -25.77 -26.66 -6.24
C PRO A 2 -26.36 -25.60 -5.30
N ASP A 3 -27.61 -25.80 -4.91
CA ASP A 3 -28.43 -24.94 -4.07
C ASP A 3 -27.96 -25.05 -2.61
N ILE A 4 -26.79 -24.49 -2.32
CA ILE A 4 -26.17 -24.52 -0.99
C ILE A 4 -26.82 -23.47 -0.07
N GLY A 5 -27.55 -22.49 -0.62
CA GLY A 5 -28.14 -21.36 0.10
C GLY A 5 -29.02 -21.75 1.29
N PRO A 6 -30.02 -22.65 1.15
CA PRO A 6 -30.90 -23.01 2.25
C PRO A 6 -30.16 -23.73 3.40
N LEU A 7 -29.19 -24.59 3.06
CA LEU A 7 -28.43 -25.39 4.01
C LEU A 7 -27.39 -24.56 4.78
N SER A 8 -26.68 -23.65 4.10
CA SER A 8 -25.74 -22.74 4.75
C SER A 8 -26.47 -21.76 5.68
N HIS A 9 -27.67 -21.31 5.29
CA HIS A 9 -28.50 -20.43 6.12
C HIS A 9 -28.96 -21.14 7.40
N SER A 10 -29.52 -22.35 7.30
CA SER A 10 -29.95 -23.12 8.48
C SER A 10 -28.78 -23.38 9.41
N LEU A 11 -27.65 -23.84 8.85
CA LEU A 11 -26.46 -24.13 9.64
C LEU A 11 -25.96 -22.91 10.41
N LEU A 12 -25.93 -21.72 9.80
CA LEU A 12 -25.48 -20.51 10.47
C LEU A 12 -26.44 -20.07 11.59
N LEU A 13 -27.75 -20.21 11.40
CA LEU A 13 -28.74 -19.91 12.45
C LEU A 13 -28.65 -20.91 13.61
N ASP A 14 -28.45 -22.19 13.31
CA ASP A 14 -28.27 -23.23 14.32
C ASP A 14 -27.00 -22.99 15.14
N LEU A 15 -25.90 -22.64 14.46
CA LEU A 15 -24.63 -22.27 15.09
C LEU A 15 -24.74 -20.99 15.93
N ASP A 16 -25.50 -19.98 15.48
CA ASP A 16 -25.77 -18.75 16.23
C ASP A 16 -26.54 -19.06 17.51
N THR A 17 -27.59 -19.87 17.40
CA THR A 17 -28.44 -20.28 18.52
C THR A 17 -27.66 -21.10 19.55
N ALA A 18 -26.78 -21.99 19.08
CA ALA A 18 -25.92 -22.80 19.92
C ALA A 18 -24.72 -22.03 20.51
N ALA A 19 -24.40 -20.83 19.99
CA ALA A 19 -23.24 -20.08 20.45
C ALA A 19 -23.42 -19.57 21.88
N THR A 20 -22.48 -19.82 22.78
CA THR A 20 -22.60 -19.35 24.18
C THR A 20 -22.10 -17.93 24.39
N SER A 21 -21.37 -17.37 23.42
CA SER A 21 -20.81 -16.02 23.43
C SER A 21 -20.72 -15.46 22.02
N GLY A 22 -20.47 -14.15 21.92
CA GLY A 22 -20.23 -13.49 20.64
C GLY A 22 -19.01 -14.07 19.91
N ARG A 23 -19.18 -14.39 18.63
CA ARG A 23 -18.16 -14.91 17.71
C ARG A 23 -18.03 -14.01 16.50
N LEU A 24 -16.80 -13.85 16.03
CA LEU A 24 -16.48 -13.13 14.80
C LEU A 24 -16.01 -14.13 13.74
N LEU A 25 -16.70 -14.16 12.60
CA LEU A 25 -16.23 -14.85 11.40
C LEU A 25 -15.43 -13.85 10.57
N LEU A 26 -14.10 -14.01 10.59
CA LEU A 26 -13.17 -13.21 9.83
C LEU A 26 -12.86 -13.91 8.50
N PHE A 27 -13.15 -13.23 7.40
CA PHE A 27 -12.76 -13.64 6.07
C PHE A 27 -11.66 -12.70 5.57
N ASP A 28 -10.53 -13.26 5.14
CA ASP A 28 -9.37 -12.54 4.61
C ASP A 28 -8.70 -13.40 3.51
N GLY A 29 -7.87 -12.78 2.67
CA GLY A 29 -7.14 -13.47 1.59
C GLY A 29 -8.06 -14.02 0.50
N LEU A 30 -9.23 -13.40 0.29
CA LEU A 30 -10.23 -13.81 -0.70
C LEU A 30 -9.77 -13.69 -2.16
N ASP A 31 -8.59 -13.14 -2.39
CA ASP A 31 -7.90 -13.07 -3.67
C ASP A 31 -6.95 -14.26 -3.93
N THR A 32 -6.65 -15.06 -2.91
CA THR A 32 -5.70 -16.17 -2.98
C THR A 32 -6.37 -17.52 -3.27
N GLY A 33 -5.62 -18.45 -3.88
CA GLY A 33 -6.06 -19.85 -4.05
C GLY A 33 -6.99 -20.14 -5.24
N PHE A 34 -7.48 -19.13 -5.97
CA PHE A 34 -8.36 -19.35 -7.13
C PHE A 34 -7.61 -19.66 -8.44
N GLY A 35 -6.39 -19.11 -8.60
CA GLY A 35 -5.61 -19.12 -9.84
C GLY A 35 -5.77 -17.83 -10.67
N SER A 36 -5.06 -17.74 -11.80
CA SER A 36 -5.03 -16.55 -12.67
C SER A 36 -5.76 -16.72 -14.02
N SER A 37 -6.38 -17.88 -14.26
CA SER A 37 -7.17 -18.08 -15.49
C SER A 37 -8.46 -17.27 -15.47
N THR A 38 -9.06 -17.01 -16.63
CA THR A 38 -10.36 -16.33 -16.72
C THR A 38 -11.46 -17.06 -15.92
N GLU A 39 -11.45 -18.39 -15.94
CA GLU A 39 -12.34 -19.22 -15.14
C GLU A 39 -12.08 -19.09 -13.64
N ALA A 40 -10.81 -19.02 -13.23
CA ALA A 40 -10.42 -18.79 -11.86
C ALA A 40 -10.92 -17.44 -11.33
N ILE A 41 -10.74 -16.38 -12.13
CA ILE A 41 -11.23 -15.04 -11.81
C ILE A 41 -12.76 -15.06 -11.69
N ALA A 42 -13.47 -15.69 -12.63
CA ALA A 42 -14.93 -15.82 -12.57
C ALA A 42 -15.40 -16.57 -11.30
N ARG A 43 -14.72 -17.67 -10.93
CA ARG A 43 -15.01 -18.40 -9.69
C ARG A 43 -14.77 -17.55 -8.44
N ARG A 44 -13.67 -16.80 -8.41
CA ARG A 44 -13.36 -15.86 -7.32
C ARG A 44 -14.48 -14.84 -7.17
N THR A 45 -14.84 -14.16 -8.27
CA THR A 45 -15.89 -13.14 -8.27
C THR A 45 -17.21 -13.73 -7.78
N ALA A 46 -17.60 -14.92 -8.24
CA ALA A 46 -18.82 -15.59 -7.79
C ALA A 46 -18.77 -16.00 -6.29
N ALA A 47 -17.64 -16.48 -5.81
CA ALA A 47 -17.46 -16.86 -4.40
C ALA A 47 -17.52 -15.64 -3.48
N VAL A 48 -16.86 -14.53 -3.87
CA VAL A 48 -16.92 -13.27 -3.12
C VAL A 48 -18.33 -12.68 -3.16
N ALA A 49 -19.02 -12.72 -4.31
CA ALA A 49 -20.41 -12.30 -4.42
C ALA A 49 -21.29 -13.06 -3.43
N GLY A 50 -21.25 -14.39 -3.47
CA GLY A 50 -22.08 -15.23 -2.59
C GLY A 50 -21.76 -15.06 -1.11
N LEU A 51 -20.48 -14.85 -0.74
CA LEU A 51 -20.10 -14.54 0.63
C LEU A 51 -20.70 -13.20 1.10
N LEU A 52 -20.61 -12.17 0.27
CA LEU A 52 -21.16 -10.87 0.60
C LEU A 52 -22.69 -10.92 0.66
N GLU A 53 -23.36 -11.55 -0.31
CA GLU A 53 -24.81 -11.79 -0.28
C GLU A 53 -25.23 -12.50 1.01
N LEU A 54 -24.57 -13.61 1.36
CA LEU A 54 -24.82 -14.34 2.60
C LEU A 54 -24.68 -13.43 3.82
N ALA A 55 -23.56 -12.71 3.92
CA ALA A 55 -23.30 -11.80 5.05
C ALA A 55 -24.32 -10.65 5.13
N GLY A 56 -24.78 -10.14 3.99
CA GLY A 56 -25.80 -9.10 3.92
C GLY A 56 -27.20 -9.58 4.28
N GLU A 57 -27.59 -10.77 3.81
CA GLU A 57 -28.93 -11.34 4.01
C GLU A 57 -29.14 -11.90 5.41
N ILE A 58 -28.19 -12.69 5.92
CA ILE A 58 -28.34 -13.35 7.22
C ILE A 58 -27.73 -12.54 8.36
N GLY A 59 -26.77 -11.66 8.09
CA GLY A 59 -25.98 -10.99 9.12
C GLY A 59 -26.81 -10.21 10.13
N GLU A 60 -27.90 -9.57 9.69
CA GLU A 60 -28.82 -8.85 10.60
C GLU A 60 -29.65 -9.77 11.50
N ARG A 61 -29.82 -11.04 11.11
CA ARG A 61 -30.61 -12.03 11.85
C ARG A 61 -29.77 -12.77 12.90
N LEU A 62 -28.45 -12.71 12.79
CA LEU A 62 -27.53 -13.34 13.73
C LEU A 62 -27.35 -12.44 14.95
N THR A 63 -27.42 -13.03 16.13
CA THR A 63 -27.31 -12.30 17.41
C THR A 63 -25.97 -12.52 18.10
N ARG A 64 -25.31 -13.65 17.80
CA ARG A 64 -24.06 -14.07 18.44
C ARG A 64 -22.93 -14.20 17.44
N ILE A 65 -23.20 -14.29 16.14
CA ILE A 65 -22.19 -14.40 15.09
C ILE A 65 -22.17 -13.09 14.28
N ASN A 66 -20.97 -12.52 14.13
CA ASN A 66 -20.75 -11.31 13.34
C ASN A 66 -19.76 -11.58 12.21
N PHE A 67 -19.96 -10.96 11.06
CA PHE A 67 -19.06 -11.04 9.92
C PHE A 67 -18.07 -9.87 9.90
N LYS A 68 -16.80 -10.19 9.63
CA LYS A 68 -15.79 -9.20 9.22
C LYS A 68 -15.14 -9.70 7.95
N VAL A 69 -15.40 -9.03 6.84
CA VAL A 69 -14.83 -9.39 5.53
C VAL A 69 -13.77 -8.36 5.18
N LEU A 70 -12.52 -8.79 5.10
CA LEU A 70 -11.41 -8.03 4.54
C LEU A 70 -11.31 -8.39 3.07
N LEU A 71 -11.51 -7.39 2.21
CA LEU A 71 -11.56 -7.56 0.78
C LEU A 71 -10.80 -6.42 0.11
N ARG A 72 -10.06 -6.74 -0.93
CA ARG A 72 -9.40 -5.74 -1.77
C ARG A 72 -10.43 -4.95 -2.55
N GLU A 73 -10.16 -3.67 -2.73
CA GLU A 73 -11.11 -2.73 -3.32
C GLU A 73 -11.41 -3.03 -4.79
N ASP A 74 -10.41 -3.43 -5.57
CA ASP A 74 -10.56 -3.81 -6.98
C ASP A 74 -11.51 -5.00 -7.14
N ILE A 75 -11.39 -6.00 -6.27
CA ILE A 75 -12.29 -7.16 -6.26
C ILE A 75 -13.70 -6.72 -5.85
N TYR A 76 -13.82 -5.91 -4.79
CA TYR A 76 -15.12 -5.39 -4.36
C TYR A 76 -15.85 -4.64 -5.48
N ARG A 77 -15.14 -3.80 -6.25
CA ARG A 77 -15.69 -3.06 -7.40
C ARG A 77 -16.07 -3.97 -8.56
N ALA A 78 -15.33 -5.07 -8.77
CA ALA A 78 -15.60 -6.02 -9.84
C ALA A 78 -16.80 -6.94 -9.56
N VAL A 79 -17.19 -7.11 -8.29
CA VAL A 79 -18.30 -7.98 -7.90
C VAL A 79 -19.63 -7.24 -8.08
N ASN A 80 -20.49 -7.74 -8.97
CA ASN A 80 -21.85 -7.23 -9.13
C ASN A 80 -22.78 -7.89 -8.12
N ILE A 81 -23.11 -7.19 -7.02
CA ILE A 81 -24.02 -7.70 -5.99
C ILE A 81 -25.39 -7.04 -6.19
N PRO A 82 -26.49 -7.82 -6.31
CA PRO A 82 -27.84 -7.28 -6.19
C PRO A 82 -27.95 -6.53 -4.86
N ASN A 83 -28.41 -5.28 -4.88
CA ASN A 83 -28.54 -4.44 -3.68
C ASN A 83 -27.21 -4.13 -2.94
N GLN A 84 -26.12 -3.86 -3.67
CA GLN A 84 -24.86 -3.30 -3.11
C GLN A 84 -25.10 -2.15 -2.11
N SER A 85 -26.22 -1.44 -2.24
CA SER A 85 -26.60 -0.37 -1.34
C SER A 85 -26.76 -0.77 0.14
N HIS A 86 -27.03 -2.05 0.43
CA HIS A 86 -27.13 -2.55 1.81
C HIS A 86 -25.79 -2.58 2.54
N PHE A 87 -24.67 -2.45 1.82
CA PHE A 87 -23.34 -2.28 2.39
C PHE A 87 -22.96 -0.81 2.62
N PHE A 88 -23.75 0.16 2.13
CA PHE A 88 -23.51 1.57 2.46
C PHE A 88 -23.66 1.78 3.97
N GLY A 89 -22.65 2.38 4.59
CA GLY A 89 -22.56 2.55 6.04
C GLY A 89 -22.03 1.33 6.81
N ARG A 90 -21.79 0.18 6.16
CA ARG A 90 -21.21 -1.04 6.74
C ARG A 90 -19.81 -1.37 6.22
N GLN A 91 -19.31 -0.56 5.30
CA GLN A 91 -17.95 -0.65 4.77
C GLN A 91 -17.04 0.40 5.39
N VAL A 92 -15.78 0.02 5.61
CA VAL A 92 -14.71 0.95 5.97
C VAL A 92 -13.56 0.65 5.03
N ARG A 93 -13.10 1.68 4.30
CA ARG A 93 -11.90 1.58 3.49
C ARG A 93 -10.69 1.75 4.40
N LEU A 94 -9.77 0.80 4.36
CA LEU A 94 -8.48 0.91 5.04
C LEU A 94 -7.51 1.62 4.09
N THR A 95 -7.04 2.80 4.48
CA THR A 95 -6.05 3.57 3.73
C THR A 95 -4.95 4.06 4.65
N TRP A 96 -3.78 4.30 4.08
CA TRP A 96 -2.69 5.01 4.76
C TRP A 96 -2.73 6.47 4.34
N GLY A 97 -3.73 7.20 4.81
CA GLY A 97 -3.90 8.62 4.46
C GLY A 97 -3.08 9.58 5.32
N ASP A 98 -2.67 9.15 6.51
CA ASP A 98 -1.87 9.96 7.42
C ASP A 98 -0.38 9.60 7.34
N SER A 99 0.44 10.62 7.04
CA SER A 99 1.89 10.47 6.89
C SER A 99 2.57 10.04 8.20
N GLN A 100 2.07 10.49 9.35
CA GLN A 100 2.65 10.12 10.64
C GLN A 100 2.37 8.64 10.96
N GLU A 101 1.15 8.17 10.77
CA GLU A 101 0.78 6.75 10.93
C GLU A 101 1.55 5.84 9.99
N TYR A 102 1.72 6.26 8.73
CA TYR A 102 2.52 5.55 7.74
C TYR A 102 3.98 5.39 8.18
N LEU A 103 4.62 6.49 8.59
CA LEU A 103 6.01 6.47 9.06
C LEU A 103 6.15 5.72 10.40
N ASN A 104 5.10 5.69 11.22
CA ASN A 104 5.09 4.91 12.46
C ASN A 104 5.20 3.41 12.22
N VAL A 105 4.87 2.89 11.04
CA VAL A 105 5.15 1.49 10.68
C VAL A 105 6.65 1.19 10.78
N ALA A 106 7.49 2.10 10.29
CA ALA A 106 8.94 1.98 10.39
C ALA A 106 9.43 2.05 11.83
N VAL A 107 8.91 3.01 12.60
CA VAL A 107 9.27 3.20 14.01
C VAL A 107 8.90 1.97 14.83
N LYS A 108 7.68 1.42 14.65
CA LYS A 108 7.25 0.16 15.29
C LYS A 108 8.20 -0.98 14.99
N ARG A 109 8.67 -1.09 13.73
CA ARG A 109 9.63 -2.14 13.34
C ARG A 109 10.98 -1.92 14.01
N ALA A 110 11.49 -0.69 14.03
CA ALA A 110 12.75 -0.34 14.67
C ALA A 110 12.72 -0.58 16.18
N MET A 111 11.62 -0.25 16.86
CA MET A 111 11.41 -0.46 18.29
C MET A 111 11.44 -1.93 18.74
N ARG A 112 11.35 -2.89 17.80
CA ARG A 112 11.60 -4.30 18.13
C ARG A 112 13.06 -4.59 18.45
N SER A 113 13.99 -3.74 18.01
CA SER A 113 15.41 -3.83 18.35
C SER A 113 15.67 -3.26 19.74
N GLY A 114 16.32 -4.02 20.62
CA GLY A 114 16.77 -3.53 21.94
C GLY A 114 17.71 -2.33 21.79
N ALA A 115 18.70 -2.44 20.91
CA ALA A 115 19.68 -1.37 20.67
C ALA A 115 19.04 -0.05 20.21
N PHE A 116 17.99 -0.12 19.38
CA PHE A 116 17.28 1.10 18.95
C PHE A 116 16.46 1.70 20.10
N ARG A 117 15.84 0.85 20.94
CA ARG A 117 15.13 1.31 22.14
C ARG A 117 16.07 2.02 23.10
N ASP A 118 17.23 1.44 23.36
CA ASP A 118 18.24 2.03 24.25
C ASP A 118 18.74 3.37 23.70
N LEU A 119 19.03 3.42 22.40
CA LEU A 119 19.42 4.65 21.71
C LEU A 119 18.33 5.73 21.84
N LEU A 120 17.06 5.42 21.55
CA LEU A 120 15.96 6.37 21.70
C LEU A 120 15.80 6.82 23.16
N SER A 121 15.88 5.89 24.12
CA SER A 121 15.79 6.17 25.55
C SER A 121 16.86 7.14 26.05
N SER A 122 18.06 7.12 25.46
CA SER A 122 19.13 8.08 25.80
C SER A 122 18.90 9.50 25.25
N THR A 123 17.93 9.68 24.34
CA THR A 123 17.63 10.98 23.71
C THR A 123 16.37 11.64 24.27
N VAL A 124 15.76 11.04 25.29
CA VAL A 124 14.52 11.53 25.90
C VAL A 124 14.67 11.63 27.41
N ASP A 125 13.97 12.60 27.99
CA ASP A 125 13.92 12.84 29.43
C ASP A 125 13.07 11.76 30.13
N ASP A 126 13.16 11.68 31.46
CA ASP A 126 12.51 10.63 32.25
C ASP A 126 11.00 10.51 32.00
N ASP A 127 10.29 11.64 31.94
CA ASP A 127 8.84 11.68 31.67
C ASP A 127 8.46 11.05 30.32
N ALA A 128 9.34 11.15 29.32
CA ALA A 128 9.12 10.60 27.99
C ALA A 128 9.54 9.12 27.88
N ARG A 129 10.29 8.57 28.85
CA ARG A 129 10.67 7.14 28.85
C ARG A 129 9.48 6.24 29.14
N ASP A 130 8.53 6.70 29.95
CA ASP A 130 7.30 5.95 30.22
C ASP A 130 6.46 5.76 28.94
N LEU A 131 6.48 6.75 28.04
CA LEU A 131 5.83 6.65 26.73
C LEU A 131 6.47 5.57 25.84
N LEU A 132 7.75 5.25 26.01
CA LEU A 132 8.40 4.18 25.25
C LEU A 132 7.87 2.78 25.62
N ARG A 133 7.13 2.64 26.72
CA ARG A 133 6.51 1.37 27.15
C ARG A 133 5.12 1.14 26.57
N ILE A 134 4.48 2.17 25.99
CA ILE A 134 3.17 2.03 25.33
C ILE A 134 3.33 1.85 23.82
N ALA A 135 2.24 1.44 23.16
CA ALA A 135 2.22 1.27 21.70
C ALA A 135 2.55 2.59 20.98
N VAL A 136 3.36 2.51 19.92
CA VAL A 136 3.79 3.65 19.09
C VAL A 136 2.58 4.44 18.54
N ASP A 137 1.45 3.77 18.29
CA ASP A 137 0.20 4.40 17.83
C ASP A 137 -0.38 5.42 18.81
N ARG A 138 0.04 5.36 20.08
CA ARG A 138 -0.41 6.26 21.14
C ARG A 138 0.64 7.32 21.49
N TRP A 139 1.75 7.35 20.76
CA TRP A 139 2.80 8.32 21.03
C TRP A 139 2.37 9.72 20.57
N PRO A 140 2.81 10.77 21.27
CA PRO A 140 2.80 12.12 20.74
C PRO A 140 3.55 12.17 19.40
N VAL A 141 3.13 13.08 18.52
CA VAL A 141 3.72 13.28 17.20
C VAL A 141 5.21 13.61 17.33
N GLU A 142 5.61 14.38 18.33
CA GLU A 142 6.97 14.84 18.56
C GLU A 142 7.92 13.68 18.88
N LEU A 143 7.44 12.71 19.67
CA LEU A 143 8.20 11.51 20.02
C LEU A 143 8.38 10.61 18.80
N SER A 144 7.31 10.44 18.01
CA SER A 144 7.35 9.68 16.77
C SER A 144 8.28 10.30 15.73
N GLN A 145 8.24 11.62 15.57
CA GLN A 145 9.17 12.36 14.71
C GLN A 145 10.61 12.30 15.21
N ARG A 146 10.84 12.32 16.54
CA ARG A 146 12.18 12.12 17.12
C ARG A 146 12.72 10.73 16.81
N ALA A 147 11.92 9.69 17.01
CA ALA A 147 12.30 8.32 16.68
C ALA A 147 12.60 8.16 15.19
N TRP A 148 11.77 8.74 14.31
CA TRP A 148 12.02 8.76 12.87
C TRP A 148 13.36 9.45 12.52
N ARG A 149 13.62 10.63 13.08
CA ARG A 149 14.87 11.36 12.88
C ARG A 149 16.10 10.59 13.36
N LEU A 150 16.00 9.92 14.51
CA LEU A 150 17.07 9.05 15.00
C LEU A 150 17.31 7.84 14.07
N LEU A 151 16.23 7.31 13.50
CA LEU A 151 16.29 6.17 12.58
C LEU A 151 16.93 6.55 11.24
N VAL A 152 16.47 7.60 10.57
CA VAL A 152 16.86 7.89 9.16
C VAL A 152 17.46 9.27 8.92
N GLY A 153 17.61 10.09 9.96
CA GLY A 153 18.09 11.47 9.89
C GLY A 153 17.01 12.49 9.51
N ASP A 154 17.33 13.77 9.66
CA ASP A 154 16.34 14.86 9.51
C ASP A 154 16.09 15.26 8.06
N ARG A 155 17.17 15.35 7.26
CA ARG A 155 17.10 15.93 5.91
C ARG A 155 17.87 15.11 4.91
N ILE A 156 17.26 14.93 3.74
CA ILE A 156 17.97 14.49 2.53
C ILE A 156 18.80 15.67 2.03
N THR A 157 20.11 15.47 1.91
CA THR A 157 21.07 16.47 1.41
C THR A 157 21.30 16.27 -0.09
N GLY A 158 21.26 17.36 -0.86
CA GLY A 158 21.34 17.36 -2.34
C GLY A 158 20.99 18.74 -2.91
N SER A 159 20.65 18.83 -4.20
CA SER A 159 20.33 20.11 -4.89
C SER A 159 19.09 20.84 -4.34
N LYS A 160 18.16 20.12 -3.70
CA LYS A 160 17.07 20.69 -2.88
C LYS A 160 16.95 19.87 -1.60
N THR A 161 17.17 20.50 -0.45
CA THR A 161 17.04 19.83 0.85
C THR A 161 15.57 19.64 1.20
N ALA A 162 15.21 18.44 1.65
CA ALA A 162 13.87 18.10 2.10
C ALA A 162 13.94 17.33 3.41
N PHE A 163 12.92 17.47 4.27
CA PHE A 163 12.77 16.60 5.43
C PHE A 163 12.60 15.16 4.98
N THR A 164 13.29 14.22 5.62
CA THR A 164 13.28 12.79 5.24
C THR A 164 11.86 12.22 5.25
N ALA A 165 11.06 12.57 6.26
CA ALA A 165 9.64 12.18 6.35
C ALA A 165 8.86 12.58 5.09
N ASN A 166 8.86 13.87 4.74
CA ASN A 166 8.18 14.39 3.56
C ASN A 166 8.74 13.84 2.24
N TRP A 167 10.04 13.57 2.21
CA TRP A 167 10.67 12.96 1.06
C TRP A 167 10.14 11.53 0.89
N VAL A 168 10.21 10.68 1.91
CA VAL A 168 9.73 9.29 1.85
C VAL A 168 8.26 9.24 1.45
N TRP A 169 7.42 10.02 2.14
CA TRP A 169 5.98 10.14 1.85
C TRP A 169 5.71 10.42 0.36
N ARG A 170 6.40 11.40 -0.22
CA ARG A 170 6.17 11.81 -1.62
C ARG A 170 6.76 10.86 -2.67
N ARG A 171 7.76 10.03 -2.32
CA ARG A 171 8.42 9.14 -3.29
C ARG A 171 7.80 7.75 -3.31
N LEU A 172 7.19 7.35 -2.21
CA LEU A 172 6.53 6.05 -2.08
C LEU A 172 5.03 6.08 -2.39
N ALA A 173 4.49 7.26 -2.72
CA ALA A 173 3.15 7.41 -3.28
C ALA A 173 3.09 6.86 -4.71
N ASP A 174 2.00 6.17 -5.03
CA ASP A 174 1.67 5.82 -6.41
C ASP A 174 1.05 7.02 -7.17
N GLY A 175 0.48 6.76 -8.35
CA GLY A 175 -0.18 7.77 -9.18
C GLY A 175 -1.52 8.27 -8.66
N ASN A 176 -2.11 7.57 -7.68
CA ASN A 176 -3.36 7.91 -7.00
C ASN A 176 -3.14 8.53 -5.61
N ASP A 177 -1.88 8.80 -5.25
CA ASP A 177 -1.47 9.26 -3.92
C ASP A 177 -1.76 8.23 -2.81
N ASP A 178 -1.79 6.94 -3.16
CA ASP A 178 -1.89 5.84 -2.20
C ASP A 178 -0.50 5.36 -1.75
N HIS A 179 -0.44 4.88 -0.51
CA HIS A 179 0.79 4.52 0.18
C HIS A 179 0.71 3.10 0.72
N THR A 180 1.54 2.21 0.18
CA THR A 180 1.65 0.85 0.73
C THR A 180 2.76 0.80 1.80
N PRO A 181 2.49 0.24 3.00
CA PRO A 181 3.53 0.05 4.02
C PRO A 181 4.64 -0.88 3.55
N ARG A 182 4.34 -1.76 2.58
CA ARG A 182 5.30 -2.67 1.95
C ARG A 182 6.45 -1.88 1.33
N SER A 183 6.15 -0.85 0.54
CA SER A 183 7.18 0.01 -0.08
C SER A 183 8.08 0.69 0.96
N LEU A 184 7.51 1.14 2.09
CA LEU A 184 8.28 1.74 3.19
C LEU A 184 9.23 0.74 3.84
N ILE A 185 8.74 -0.46 4.14
CA ILE A 185 9.57 -1.51 4.73
C ILE A 185 10.67 -1.95 3.76
N GLN A 186 10.35 -2.13 2.48
CA GLN A 186 11.35 -2.45 1.45
C GLN A 186 12.43 -1.38 1.36
N LEU A 187 12.05 -0.09 1.39
CA LEU A 187 13.01 1.02 1.40
C LEU A 187 13.98 0.90 2.57
N LEU A 188 13.48 0.61 3.77
CA LEU A 188 14.30 0.53 4.98
C LEU A 188 15.17 -0.72 5.01
N VAL A 189 14.68 -1.85 4.51
CA VAL A 189 15.46 -3.09 4.40
C VAL A 189 16.62 -2.91 3.42
N SER A 190 16.35 -2.35 2.24
CA SER A 190 17.40 -2.04 1.25
C SER A 190 18.40 -1.01 1.81
N ALA A 191 17.91 0.05 2.43
CA ALA A 191 18.79 1.07 3.01
C ALA A 191 19.63 0.54 4.18
N GLN A 192 19.07 -0.34 5.01
CA GLN A 192 19.81 -1.01 6.07
C GLN A 192 20.93 -1.88 5.49
N ALA A 193 20.65 -2.68 4.46
CA ALA A 193 21.66 -3.54 3.83
C ALA A 193 22.83 -2.71 3.27
N ARG A 194 22.53 -1.57 2.61
CA ARG A 194 23.54 -0.64 2.12
C ARG A 194 24.33 0.03 3.24
N GLU A 195 23.64 0.45 4.30
CA GLU A 195 24.26 1.07 5.47
C GLU A 195 25.26 0.12 6.16
N GLN A 196 24.92 -1.18 6.24
CA GLN A 196 25.83 -2.20 6.79
C GLN A 196 27.12 -2.31 5.97
N GLY A 197 27.05 -2.22 4.64
CA GLY A 197 28.23 -2.18 3.78
C GLY A 197 29.08 -0.93 4.00
N LEU A 198 28.46 0.25 4.12
CA LEU A 198 29.18 1.52 4.32
C LEU A 198 29.87 1.64 5.67
N ARG A 199 29.27 1.08 6.74
CA ARG A 199 29.83 1.13 8.10
C ARG A 199 31.19 0.44 8.23
N GLN A 200 31.55 -0.43 7.30
CA GLN A 200 32.87 -1.08 7.27
C GLN A 200 33.99 -0.10 6.88
N HIS A 201 33.66 1.04 6.26
CA HIS A 201 34.63 1.93 5.62
C HIS A 201 34.40 3.41 5.94
N THR A 202 33.48 3.76 6.84
CA THR A 202 33.12 5.16 7.11
C THR A 202 32.74 5.38 8.57
N GLU A 203 33.09 6.55 9.09
CA GLU A 203 32.76 7.02 10.44
C GLU A 203 31.26 6.89 10.80
N PRO A 204 30.93 6.66 12.08
CA PRO A 204 29.55 6.52 12.53
C PRO A 204 28.65 7.70 12.13
N ALA A 205 27.47 7.38 11.63
CA ALA A 205 26.47 8.38 11.25
C ALA A 205 25.73 8.94 12.49
N ARG A 206 25.13 10.13 12.33
CA ARG A 206 24.23 10.73 13.34
C ARG A 206 22.87 10.03 13.45
N SER A 207 22.51 9.23 12.46
CA SER A 207 21.28 8.43 12.41
C SER A 207 21.63 6.96 12.18
N VAL A 208 20.70 6.05 12.48
CA VAL A 208 20.93 4.60 12.29
C VAL A 208 21.14 4.29 10.80
N ILE A 209 20.31 4.85 9.93
CA ILE A 209 20.39 4.79 8.47
C ILE A 209 20.64 6.21 7.97
N ARG A 210 21.65 6.42 7.12
CA ARG A 210 21.94 7.75 6.58
C ARG A 210 20.82 8.18 5.61
N PRO A 211 20.44 9.47 5.56
CA PRO A 211 19.46 9.94 4.60
C PRO A 211 19.82 9.59 3.13
N ARG A 212 21.11 9.61 2.80
CA ARG A 212 21.59 9.28 1.45
C ARG A 212 21.32 7.82 1.08
N THR A 213 21.43 6.87 2.01
CA THR A 213 21.17 5.46 1.70
C THR A 213 19.69 5.21 1.38
N LEU A 214 18.77 6.01 1.92
CA LEU A 214 17.36 6.00 1.47
C LEU A 214 17.23 6.38 -0.02
N VAL A 215 17.91 7.44 -0.44
CA VAL A 215 17.89 7.89 -1.85
C VAL A 215 18.43 6.81 -2.76
N ASP A 216 19.59 6.27 -2.39
CA ASP A 216 20.27 5.27 -3.19
C ASP A 216 19.40 4.02 -3.32
N SER A 217 18.62 3.66 -2.29
CA SER A 217 17.77 2.46 -2.23
C SER A 217 16.47 2.53 -3.03
N LEU A 218 16.12 3.68 -3.61
CA LEU A 218 14.86 3.81 -4.36
C LEU A 218 14.81 2.93 -5.61
N ASP A 219 15.94 2.60 -6.22
CA ASP A 219 16.00 1.73 -7.40
C ASP A 219 15.44 0.33 -7.09
N GLU A 220 15.80 -0.22 -5.92
CA GLU A 220 15.32 -1.51 -5.45
C GLU A 220 13.84 -1.48 -5.10
N VAL A 221 13.39 -0.44 -4.40
CA VAL A 221 11.96 -0.27 -4.11
C VAL A 221 11.16 -0.14 -5.41
N SER A 222 11.69 0.57 -6.39
CA SER A 222 11.02 0.77 -7.68
C SER A 222 10.86 -0.53 -8.45
N ARG A 223 11.89 -1.37 -8.42
CA ARG A 223 11.88 -2.71 -9.03
C ARG A 223 10.84 -3.61 -8.37
N GLU A 224 10.88 -3.71 -7.04
CA GLU A 224 9.94 -4.56 -6.29
C GLU A 224 8.49 -4.09 -6.46
N ALA A 225 8.26 -2.77 -6.49
CA ALA A 225 6.92 -2.22 -6.72
C ALA A 225 6.40 -2.55 -8.12
N LEU A 226 7.25 -2.53 -9.15
CA LEU A 226 6.84 -2.95 -10.50
C LEU A 226 6.68 -4.46 -10.64
N ILE A 227 7.50 -5.27 -9.97
CA ILE A 227 7.31 -6.73 -9.94
C ILE A 227 5.94 -7.05 -9.35
N ALA A 228 5.62 -6.50 -8.18
CA ALA A 228 4.32 -6.70 -7.55
C ALA A 228 3.17 -6.24 -8.45
N LEU A 229 3.29 -5.06 -9.07
CA LEU A 229 2.27 -4.54 -9.98
C LEU A 229 2.09 -5.42 -11.23
N ARG A 230 3.19 -5.99 -11.76
CA ARG A 230 3.18 -6.88 -12.91
C ARG A 230 2.59 -8.26 -12.60
N GLU A 231 2.88 -8.80 -11.41
CA GLU A 231 2.28 -10.03 -10.91
C GLU A 231 0.76 -9.89 -10.77
N GLU A 232 0.30 -8.71 -10.35
CA GLU A 232 -1.11 -8.41 -10.14
C GLU A 232 -1.87 -8.07 -11.44
N TYR A 233 -1.22 -7.34 -12.36
CA TYR A 233 -1.83 -6.84 -13.60
C TYR A 233 -0.97 -7.15 -14.83
N ALA A 234 -0.83 -8.44 -15.14
CA ALA A 234 0.00 -8.90 -16.26
C ALA A 234 -0.43 -8.30 -17.62
N GLU A 235 -1.70 -7.90 -17.78
CA GLU A 235 -2.16 -7.21 -18.99
C GLU A 235 -1.53 -5.84 -19.22
N LEU A 236 -0.90 -5.23 -18.20
CA LEU A 236 -0.19 -3.95 -18.29
C LEU A 236 1.22 -4.08 -18.87
N ASP A 237 1.70 -5.29 -19.18
CA ASP A 237 3.01 -5.51 -19.82
C ASP A 237 3.28 -4.62 -21.05
N PRO A 238 2.33 -4.44 -21.99
CA PRO A 238 2.51 -3.53 -23.12
C PRO A 238 2.64 -2.06 -22.68
N VAL A 239 2.00 -1.67 -21.57
CA VAL A 239 2.11 -0.32 -21.00
C VAL A 239 3.50 -0.11 -20.42
N PHE A 240 4.03 -1.07 -19.65
CA PHE A 240 5.39 -0.99 -19.09
C PHE A 240 6.44 -0.83 -20.19
N GLN A 241 6.33 -1.59 -21.28
CA GLN A 241 7.26 -1.47 -22.41
C GLN A 241 7.14 -0.09 -23.07
N ALA A 242 5.93 0.39 -23.33
CA ALA A 242 5.73 1.71 -23.91
C ALA A 242 6.27 2.85 -23.02
N LEU A 243 6.17 2.73 -21.70
CA LEU A 243 6.71 3.70 -20.75
C LEU A 243 8.25 3.71 -20.76
N ARG A 244 8.89 2.53 -20.84
CA ARG A 244 10.35 2.42 -21.01
C ARG A 244 10.80 3.08 -22.31
N ASP A 245 10.08 2.83 -23.41
CA ASP A 245 10.39 3.41 -24.73
C ASP A 245 10.24 4.95 -24.73
N ILE A 246 9.28 5.49 -23.97
CA ILE A 246 9.10 6.94 -23.81
C ILE A 246 10.27 7.56 -23.01
N GLY A 247 10.78 6.85 -22.00
CA GLY A 247 12.00 7.18 -21.27
C GLY A 247 11.98 8.47 -20.43
N GLN A 248 10.85 9.17 -20.31
CA GLN A 248 10.75 10.42 -19.54
C GLN A 248 9.36 10.69 -18.96
N THR A 249 9.31 11.32 -17.79
CA THR A 249 8.07 11.75 -17.11
C THR A 249 8.17 13.23 -16.67
N PRO A 250 7.09 14.03 -16.76
CA PRO A 250 5.83 13.74 -17.45
C PRO A 250 6.00 13.75 -18.98
N PHE A 251 5.06 13.11 -19.70
CA PHE A 251 5.05 13.00 -21.16
C PHE A 251 3.68 13.33 -21.75
N ASP A 252 3.65 13.70 -23.03
CA ASP A 252 2.40 14.08 -23.72
C ASP A 252 1.51 12.86 -23.99
N ALA A 253 0.19 13.00 -23.77
CA ALA A 253 -0.75 11.88 -23.77
C ALA A 253 -0.72 11.04 -25.06
N GLY A 254 -0.51 11.69 -26.22
CA GLY A 254 -0.43 11.02 -27.53
C GLY A 254 0.81 10.15 -27.76
N LYS A 255 1.81 10.18 -26.86
CA LYS A 255 3.01 9.33 -26.94
C LYS A 255 2.75 7.89 -26.48
N LEU A 256 1.76 7.68 -25.62
CA LEU A 256 1.45 6.37 -25.09
C LEU A 256 0.53 5.62 -26.06
N ARG A 257 1.12 4.79 -26.92
CA ARG A 257 0.42 4.03 -27.96
C ARG A 257 0.38 2.54 -27.62
N VAL A 258 -0.53 2.16 -26.73
CA VAL A 258 -0.62 0.79 -26.21
C VAL A 258 -1.57 -0.09 -27.03
N GLY A 259 -1.35 -0.14 -28.35
CA GLY A 259 -2.13 -0.98 -29.28
C GLY A 259 -3.67 -0.82 -29.18
N SER A 260 -4.41 -1.72 -29.84
CA SER A 260 -5.88 -1.65 -29.96
C SER A 260 -6.66 -1.99 -28.67
N LYS A 261 -6.01 -2.14 -27.51
CA LYS A 261 -6.65 -2.55 -26.26
C LYS A 261 -7.15 -1.33 -25.49
N ALA A 262 -8.37 -0.89 -25.82
CA ALA A 262 -9.03 0.29 -25.24
C ALA A 262 -9.12 0.32 -23.69
N LYS A 263 -8.90 -0.80 -23.00
CA LYS A 263 -9.01 -0.92 -21.53
C LYS A 263 -7.69 -0.73 -20.76
N LEU A 264 -6.53 -0.73 -21.42
CA LEU A 264 -5.23 -0.67 -20.72
C LEU A 264 -4.95 0.70 -20.10
N LEU A 265 -5.35 1.77 -20.77
CA LEU A 265 -5.12 3.13 -20.26
C LEU A 265 -5.96 3.43 -19.01
N PRO A 266 -7.28 3.14 -18.98
CA PRO A 266 -8.07 3.24 -17.75
C PRO A 266 -7.50 2.39 -16.62
N LEU A 267 -7.10 1.14 -16.90
CA LEU A 267 -6.52 0.27 -15.89
C LEU A 267 -5.20 0.84 -15.33
N ALA A 268 -4.31 1.34 -16.19
CA ALA A 268 -3.05 1.95 -15.75
C ALA A 268 -3.26 3.19 -14.86
N GLN A 269 -4.34 3.94 -15.07
CA GLN A 269 -4.71 5.05 -14.18
C GLN A 269 -5.31 4.52 -12.87
N GLU A 270 -6.21 3.55 -12.96
CA GLU A 270 -6.89 2.95 -11.81
C GLU A 270 -5.90 2.34 -10.81
N VAL A 271 -4.86 1.65 -11.28
CA VAL A 271 -3.83 1.04 -10.42
C VAL A 271 -2.71 2.00 -10.01
N GLY A 272 -2.83 3.29 -10.36
CA GLY A 272 -1.85 4.31 -9.98
C GLY A 272 -0.52 4.22 -10.73
N LEU A 273 -0.42 3.48 -11.85
CA LEU A 273 0.81 3.45 -12.67
C LEU A 273 1.09 4.80 -13.34
N ILE A 274 0.04 5.51 -13.74
CA ILE A 274 0.10 6.83 -14.37
C ILE A 274 -0.96 7.77 -13.80
N THR A 275 -0.62 9.05 -13.66
CA THR A 275 -1.55 10.11 -13.27
C THR A 275 -1.83 11.02 -14.47
N PRO A 276 -3.11 11.26 -14.84
CA PRO A 276 -3.45 12.25 -15.86
C PRO A 276 -3.20 13.69 -15.34
N ILE A 277 -2.59 14.51 -16.18
CA ILE A 277 -2.51 15.97 -16.00
C ILE A 277 -3.55 16.57 -16.95
N LEU A 278 -4.63 17.08 -16.35
CA LEU A 278 -5.77 17.63 -17.09
C LEU A 278 -5.53 19.09 -17.47
N ASP A 279 -6.06 19.51 -18.61
CA ASP A 279 -6.19 20.93 -18.96
C ASP A 279 -7.46 21.55 -18.34
N THR A 280 -7.69 22.84 -18.63
CA THR A 280 -8.87 23.60 -18.20
C THR A 280 -10.19 23.01 -18.71
N SER A 281 -10.16 22.19 -19.76
CA SER A 281 -11.34 21.50 -20.32
C SER A 281 -11.58 20.12 -19.70
N GLY A 282 -10.70 19.67 -18.79
CA GLY A 282 -10.76 18.36 -18.16
C GLY A 282 -10.19 17.23 -19.02
N GLN A 283 -9.53 17.54 -20.14
CA GLN A 283 -8.88 16.52 -20.99
C GLN A 283 -7.43 16.28 -20.56
N ALA A 284 -7.02 15.01 -20.57
CA ALA A 284 -5.64 14.64 -20.24
C ALA A 284 -4.67 15.09 -21.34
N THR A 285 -3.86 16.10 -21.05
CA THR A 285 -2.83 16.60 -21.98
C THR A 285 -1.51 15.87 -21.81
N ARG A 286 -1.20 15.47 -20.57
CA ARG A 286 0.01 14.74 -20.22
C ARG A 286 -0.27 13.64 -19.22
N PHE A 287 0.63 12.67 -19.16
CA PHE A 287 0.68 11.69 -18.10
C PHE A 287 1.97 11.85 -17.30
N LYS A 288 1.86 11.57 -16.01
CA LYS A 288 2.98 11.52 -15.08
C LYS A 288 3.10 10.11 -14.52
N VAL A 289 4.30 9.55 -14.58
CA VAL A 289 4.67 8.34 -13.83
C VAL A 289 5.17 8.76 -12.44
N PRO A 290 4.66 8.16 -11.35
CA PRO A 290 5.10 8.46 -9.99
C PRO A 290 6.54 8.01 -9.76
N GLU A 291 7.21 8.59 -8.76
CA GLU A 291 8.60 8.25 -8.44
C GLU A 291 8.77 6.79 -8.04
N LEU A 292 7.73 6.19 -7.45
CA LEU A 292 7.71 4.79 -7.05
C LEU A 292 8.08 3.85 -8.21
N TYR A 293 7.61 4.10 -9.44
CA TYR A 293 7.88 3.21 -10.59
C TYR A 293 8.96 3.73 -11.54
N ARG A 294 9.33 5.00 -11.41
CA ARG A 294 10.13 5.72 -12.41
C ARG A 294 11.51 5.11 -12.66
N LEU A 295 12.21 4.70 -11.60
CA LEU A 295 13.60 4.25 -11.71
C LEU A 295 13.69 2.91 -12.44
N ASP A 296 12.85 1.94 -12.08
CA ASP A 296 12.87 0.65 -12.76
C ASP A 296 12.33 0.74 -14.20
N LEU A 297 11.37 1.64 -14.48
CA LEU A 297 10.97 1.99 -15.85
C LEU A 297 12.04 2.75 -16.65
N GLN A 298 13.20 3.05 -16.07
CA GLN A 298 14.30 3.77 -16.72
C GLN A 298 13.91 5.17 -17.23
N MET A 299 12.96 5.83 -16.54
CA MET A 299 12.43 7.11 -16.98
C MET A 299 13.16 8.30 -16.33
N GLY A 300 13.62 9.24 -17.14
CA GLY A 300 14.16 10.53 -16.69
C GLY A 300 13.08 11.51 -16.25
N ARG A 301 13.46 12.55 -15.50
CA ARG A 301 12.57 13.68 -15.19
C ARG A 301 12.74 14.77 -16.25
N LYS A 302 11.65 15.20 -16.87
CA LYS A 302 11.68 16.34 -17.79
C LYS A 302 12.06 17.61 -17.01
N GLY A 303 13.21 18.22 -17.33
CA GLY A 303 13.69 19.45 -16.70
C GLY A 303 14.76 19.28 -15.61
N GLN A 304 15.22 18.07 -15.31
CA GLN A 304 16.48 17.83 -14.60
C GLN A 304 17.46 17.19 -15.58
N ARG A 305 18.45 17.98 -16.02
CA ARG A 305 19.69 17.48 -16.64
C ARG A 305 20.70 17.22 -15.53
#